data_AF-A0A0B2UWI9-F1
#
_entry.id   AF-A0A0B2UWI9-F1
#
_cell.length_a   1.000
_cell.length_b   1.000
_cell.length_c   1.000
_cell.angle_alpha   90.00
_cell.angle_beta   90.00
_cell.angle_gamma   90.00
#
_symmetry.space_group_name_H-M   'P 1'
#
loop_
_entity.id
_entity.type
_entity.pdbx_description
1 polymer ?
#
loop_
_entity_poly.entity_id
_entity_poly.type
_entity_poly.pdbx_seq_one_letter_code
_entity_poly.pdbx_strand_id
1 'polypeptide(L)'
;MKRIVILFLSLCELTNTLECWSGVEWISFGRPMFSDYTSKQCYSSTLFCVTIHAKSSEVYGFEKGCDQELPGLYGVAQCLSAGCRDESNGQVCCCKGNNCNLAALPYLSLYCCLITIFVSSFVLL
;
A
#
# COMPACT_ATOMS: atom_id res chain seq x y z
N MET A 1 33.68 -21.82 -35.03
CA MET A 1 32.73 -20.68 -35.06
C MET A 1 32.25 -20.44 -33.64
N LYS A 2 32.82 -19.43 -32.94
CA LYS A 2 32.47 -19.11 -31.55
C LYS A 2 31.23 -18.20 -31.56
N ARG A 3 30.12 -18.66 -30.99
CA ARG A 3 28.91 -17.83 -30.82
C ARG A 3 29.14 -16.90 -29.62
N ILE A 4 29.36 -15.63 -29.89
CA ILE A 4 29.29 -14.57 -28.89
C ILE A 4 27.83 -14.10 -28.90
N VAL A 5 27.08 -14.46 -27.86
CA VAL A 5 25.74 -13.92 -27.62
C VAL A 5 25.93 -12.66 -26.78
N ILE A 6 25.94 -11.51 -27.43
CA ILE A 6 25.90 -10.22 -26.74
C ILE A 6 24.44 -9.97 -26.37
N LEU A 7 24.07 -10.31 -25.15
CA LEU A 7 22.81 -9.87 -24.55
C LEU A 7 23.00 -8.41 -24.17
N PHE A 8 22.43 -7.50 -24.97
CA PHE A 8 22.18 -6.12 -24.56
C PHE A 8 21.24 -6.21 -23.34
N LEU A 9 21.80 -6.12 -22.14
CA LEU A 9 21.07 -5.76 -20.94
C LEU A 9 20.48 -4.38 -21.22
N SER A 10 19.21 -4.37 -21.64
CA SER A 10 18.41 -3.18 -21.75
C SER A 10 18.54 -2.41 -20.45
N LEU A 11 18.99 -1.17 -20.56
CA LEU A 11 18.82 -0.14 -19.55
C LEU A 11 17.30 0.05 -19.32
N CYS A 12 16.70 -0.87 -18.56
CA CYS A 12 15.50 -0.57 -17.81
C CYS A 12 15.97 0.22 -16.60
N GLU A 13 16.24 1.50 -16.80
CA GLU A 13 15.95 2.49 -15.76
C GLU A 13 14.43 2.51 -15.59
N LEU A 14 13.88 1.45 -14.99
CA LEU A 14 12.59 1.56 -14.34
C LEU A 14 12.86 2.52 -13.19
N THR A 15 12.52 3.79 -13.37
CA THR A 15 12.29 4.69 -12.26
C THR A 15 11.11 4.09 -11.49
N ASN A 16 11.41 3.17 -10.57
CA ASN A 16 10.48 2.51 -9.66
C ASN A 16 10.00 3.54 -8.62
N THR A 17 9.39 4.62 -9.10
CA THR A 17 8.64 5.52 -8.24
C THR A 17 7.43 4.73 -7.75
N LEU A 18 7.36 4.58 -6.44
CA LEU A 18 6.25 3.92 -5.76
C LEU A 18 4.92 4.57 -6.17
N GLU A 19 3.89 3.78 -6.42
CA GLU A 19 2.51 4.26 -6.55
C GLU A 19 1.71 3.90 -5.31
N CYS A 20 0.89 4.82 -4.81
CA CYS A 20 0.03 4.59 -3.66
C CYS A 20 -1.36 5.17 -3.89
N TRP A 21 -2.37 4.59 -3.25
CA TRP A 21 -3.68 5.22 -3.15
C TRP A 21 -3.60 6.43 -2.23
N SER A 22 -4.20 7.53 -2.66
CA SER A 22 -4.25 8.80 -1.95
C SER A 22 -5.68 9.32 -1.90
N GLY A 23 -6.10 9.82 -0.75
CA GLY A 23 -7.45 10.36 -0.54
C GLY A 23 -7.95 10.08 0.86
N VAL A 24 -9.19 10.47 1.12
CA VAL A 24 -9.87 10.37 2.39
C VAL A 24 -11.22 9.69 2.22
N GLU A 25 -11.61 8.95 3.25
CA GLU A 25 -12.93 8.35 3.37
C GLU A 25 -13.45 8.62 4.77
N TRP A 26 -14.64 9.21 4.86
CA TRP A 26 -15.30 9.49 6.12
C TRP A 26 -16.58 8.68 6.22
N ILE A 27 -16.65 7.87 7.27
CA ILE A 27 -17.81 7.07 7.62
C ILE A 27 -18.43 7.71 8.86
N SER A 28 -19.51 8.47 8.63
CA SER A 28 -20.39 8.94 9.69
C SER A 28 -21.66 8.10 9.70
N PHE A 29 -22.09 7.68 10.89
CA PHE A 29 -23.35 6.96 11.05
C PHE A 29 -24.52 7.76 10.43
N GLY A 30 -25.15 7.18 9.41
CA GLY A 30 -26.35 7.75 8.77
C GLY A 30 -26.12 8.70 7.58
N ARG A 31 -24.89 8.85 7.06
CA ARG A 31 -24.61 9.61 5.83
C ARG A 31 -24.01 8.72 4.74
N PRO A 32 -24.21 9.05 3.44
CA PRO A 32 -23.59 8.31 2.35
C PRO A 32 -22.06 8.36 2.48
N MET A 33 -21.44 7.19 2.34
CA MET A 33 -19.99 7.01 2.30
C MET A 33 -19.44 7.72 1.07
N PHE A 34 -18.43 8.57 1.25
CA PHE A 34 -17.69 9.17 0.15
C PHE A 34 -16.22 8.81 0.30
N SER A 35 -15.68 8.13 -0.70
CA SER A 35 -14.25 7.88 -0.85
C SER A 35 -13.78 8.56 -2.13
N ASP A 36 -12.75 9.39 -2.05
CA ASP A 36 -12.14 10.08 -3.19
C ASP A 36 -10.78 9.50 -3.59
N TYR A 37 -10.54 8.23 -3.25
CA TYR A 37 -9.25 7.60 -3.46
C TYR A 37 -8.86 7.60 -4.94
N THR A 38 -7.63 8.05 -5.19
CA THR A 38 -6.98 8.00 -6.50
C THR A 38 -5.60 7.40 -6.36
N SER A 39 -5.17 6.60 -7.33
CA SER A 39 -3.78 6.17 -7.38
C SER A 39 -2.91 7.34 -7.83
N LYS A 40 -1.83 7.62 -7.09
CA LYS A 40 -0.83 8.62 -7.46
C LYS A 40 0.58 8.06 -7.36
N GLN A 41 1.46 8.60 -8.19
CA GLN A 41 2.89 8.34 -8.13
C GLN A 41 3.51 9.16 -6.99
N CYS A 42 4.28 8.51 -6.12
CA CYS A 42 5.00 9.14 -5.01
C CYS A 42 6.31 9.76 -5.48
N TYR A 43 6.87 10.65 -4.66
CA TYR A 43 8.24 11.11 -4.82
C TYR A 43 9.23 9.94 -4.74
N SER A 44 10.35 10.08 -5.45
CA SER A 44 11.38 9.03 -5.54
C SER A 44 12.03 8.68 -4.19
N SER A 45 11.97 9.59 -3.21
CA SER A 45 12.44 9.35 -1.84
C SER A 45 11.45 8.54 -0.98
N THR A 46 10.20 8.42 -1.41
CA THR A 46 9.16 7.77 -0.63
C THR A 46 9.27 6.25 -0.73
N LEU A 47 9.34 5.58 0.42
CA LEU A 47 9.57 4.13 0.50
C LEU A 47 8.33 3.33 0.88
N PHE A 48 7.27 4.00 1.36
CA PHE A 48 6.08 3.36 1.92
C PHE A 48 4.79 4.03 1.46
N CYS A 49 3.76 3.22 1.25
CA CYS A 49 2.39 3.69 1.26
C CYS A 49 1.85 3.63 2.70
N VAL A 50 1.01 4.59 3.06
CA VAL A 50 0.42 4.71 4.39
C VAL A 50 -1.11 4.70 4.33
N THR A 51 -1.74 4.14 5.36
CA THR A 51 -3.16 4.30 5.70
C THR A 51 -3.26 4.70 7.16
N ILE A 52 -3.94 5.80 7.44
CA ILE A 52 -4.25 6.29 8.79
C ILE A 52 -5.72 6.04 9.03
N HIS A 53 -6.02 5.32 10.11
CA HIS A 53 -7.36 5.00 10.57
C HIS A 53 -7.64 5.94 11.73
N ALA A 54 -8.57 6.88 11.57
CA ALA A 54 -9.04 7.73 12.64
C ALA A 54 -10.31 7.13 13.24
N LYS A 55 -10.28 6.85 14.55
CA LYS A 55 -11.44 6.32 15.27
C LYS A 55 -11.84 7.30 16.37
N SER A 56 -13.03 7.87 16.24
CA SER A 56 -13.72 8.57 17.32
C SER A 56 -15.01 7.82 17.69
N SER A 57 -15.69 8.25 18.75
CA SER A 57 -16.95 7.65 19.20
C SER A 57 -18.08 7.74 18.17
N GLU A 58 -18.03 8.70 17.24
CA GLU A 58 -19.13 9.01 16.32
C GLU A 58 -18.72 8.99 14.84
N VAL A 59 -17.42 9.07 14.55
CA VAL A 59 -16.88 9.15 13.19
C VAL A 59 -15.71 8.18 13.06
N TYR A 60 -15.74 7.40 11.99
CA TYR A 60 -14.63 6.56 11.56
C TYR A 60 -14.10 7.13 10.24
N GLY A 61 -12.80 7.36 10.14
CA GLY A 61 -12.17 7.91 8.94
C GLY A 61 -10.95 7.11 8.51
N PHE A 62 -10.69 7.10 7.20
CA PHE A 62 -9.46 6.59 6.63
C PHE A 62 -8.79 7.70 5.80
N GLU A 63 -7.49 7.86 5.96
CA GLU A 63 -6.67 8.70 5.08
C GLU A 63 -5.56 7.83 4.49
N LYS A 64 -5.35 7.91 3.18
CA LYS A 64 -4.36 7.12 2.45
C LYS A 64 -3.40 8.05 1.72
N GLY A 65 -2.16 7.61 1.55
CA GLY A 65 -1.20 8.34 0.73
C GLY A 65 0.17 7.71 0.63
N CYS A 66 1.07 8.48 0.05
CA CYS A 66 2.52 8.27 0.08
C CYS A 66 3.05 8.79 1.43
N ASP A 67 3.90 8.01 2.11
CA ASP A 67 4.51 8.47 3.37
C ASP A 67 5.27 9.79 3.16
N GLN A 68 5.31 10.66 4.19
CA GLN A 68 5.93 12.01 4.15
C GLN A 68 5.25 13.05 3.23
N GLU A 69 4.27 12.65 2.42
CA GLU A 69 3.56 13.53 1.47
C GLU A 69 2.10 13.82 1.88
N LEU A 70 1.66 13.32 3.03
CA LEU A 70 0.30 13.56 3.51
C LEU A 70 0.10 15.03 3.93
N PRO A 71 -1.04 15.64 3.57
CA PRO A 71 -1.36 17.00 3.97
C PRO A 71 -1.48 17.11 5.50
N GLY A 72 -0.78 18.10 6.08
CA GLY A 72 -0.72 18.29 7.54
C GLY A 72 0.40 17.54 8.25
N LEU A 73 1.08 16.61 7.57
CA LEU A 73 2.25 15.85 8.07
C LEU A 73 3.46 15.99 7.15
N TYR A 74 3.47 16.98 6.25
CA TYR A 74 4.57 17.25 5.32
C TYR A 74 5.92 17.24 6.03
N GLY A 75 6.80 16.32 5.62
CA GLY A 75 8.15 16.17 6.17
C GLY A 75 8.25 15.33 7.44
N VAL A 76 7.15 14.83 8.00
CA VAL A 76 7.15 13.88 9.14
C VAL A 76 6.85 12.48 8.63
N ALA A 77 7.87 11.62 8.65
CA ALA A 77 7.72 10.22 8.29
C ALA A 77 6.79 9.51 9.28
N GLN A 78 5.70 8.93 8.78
CA GLN A 78 4.84 8.05 9.55
C GLN A 78 5.37 6.62 9.52
N CYS A 79 6.14 6.20 8.52
CA CYS A 79 6.54 4.81 8.35
C CYS A 79 8.04 4.59 8.57
N LEU A 80 8.38 3.84 9.63
CA LEU A 80 9.74 3.31 9.85
C LEU A 80 9.89 1.86 9.33
N SER A 81 8.80 1.10 9.35
CA SER A 81 8.73 -0.27 8.88
C SER A 81 7.35 -0.58 8.31
N ALA A 82 7.23 -1.66 7.54
CA ALA A 82 5.93 -2.19 7.16
C ALA A 82 5.22 -2.80 8.39
N GLY A 83 3.88 -2.77 8.39
CA GLY A 83 3.04 -3.21 9.50
C GLY A 83 2.12 -2.11 10.00
N CYS A 84 1.34 -2.41 11.04
CA CYS A 84 0.41 -1.47 11.66
C CYS A 84 0.84 -1.18 13.10
N ARG A 85 0.66 0.07 13.53
CA ARG A 85 0.77 0.49 14.93
C ARG A 85 -0.53 1.13 15.39
N ASP A 86 -0.94 0.81 16.60
CA ASP A 86 -2.10 1.46 17.23
C ASP A 86 -1.69 2.80 17.84
N GLU A 87 -2.56 3.79 17.71
CA GLU A 87 -2.44 5.13 18.28
C GLU A 87 -3.67 5.39 19.17
N SER A 88 -3.58 6.36 20.10
CA SER A 88 -4.66 6.62 21.06
C SER A 88 -6.03 6.89 20.42
N ASN A 89 -6.04 7.42 19.18
CA ASN A 89 -7.24 7.77 18.43
C ASN A 89 -7.35 7.01 17.10
N GLY A 90 -6.67 5.88 16.93
CA GLY A 90 -6.58 5.28 15.62
C GLY A 90 -5.55 4.17 15.43
N GLN A 91 -5.19 3.94 14.17
CA GLN A 91 -4.16 3.00 13.76
C GLN A 91 -3.44 3.55 12.52
N VAL A 92 -2.12 3.41 12.44
CA VAL A 92 -1.33 3.76 11.26
C VAL A 92 -0.76 2.47 10.67
N CYS A 93 -1.08 2.18 9.41
CA CYS A 93 -0.60 1.02 8.67
C CYS A 93 0.30 1.44 7.50
N CYS A 94 1.45 0.80 7.41
CA CYS A 94 2.48 1.07 6.41
C CYS A 94 2.73 -0.21 5.59
N CYS A 95 2.90 -0.06 4.28
CA CYS A 95 3.24 -1.16 3.39
C CYS A 95 4.22 -0.71 2.30
N LYS A 96 4.94 -1.68 1.72
CA LYS A 96 5.87 -1.46 0.60
C LYS A 96 5.31 -2.09 -0.67
N GLY A 97 5.46 -1.40 -1.79
CA GLY A 97 5.03 -1.87 -3.11
C GLY A 97 3.84 -1.08 -3.65
N ASN A 98 3.68 -1.11 -4.96
CA ASN A 98 2.69 -0.30 -5.65
C ASN A 98 1.27 -0.65 -5.19
N ASN A 99 0.51 0.37 -4.81
CA ASN A 99 -0.91 0.30 -4.46
C ASN A 99 -1.23 -0.65 -3.30
N CYS A 100 -0.24 -0.99 -2.47
CA CYS A 100 -0.39 -1.94 -1.36
C CYS A 100 -1.38 -1.46 -0.28
N ASN A 101 -1.61 -0.14 -0.19
CA ASN A 101 -2.52 0.47 0.76
C ASN A 101 -3.99 0.49 0.28
N LEU A 102 -4.32 -0.18 -0.83
CA LEU A 102 -5.72 -0.35 -1.26
C LEU A 102 -6.50 -1.28 -0.35
N ALA A 103 -5.85 -2.35 0.13
CA ALA A 103 -6.52 -3.38 0.90
C ALA A 103 -7.02 -2.78 2.23
N ALA A 104 -8.33 -2.78 2.41
CA ALA A 104 -8.95 -2.37 3.67
C ALA A 104 -8.67 -3.38 4.81
N LEU A 105 -8.12 -4.57 4.54
CA LEU A 105 -7.96 -5.64 5.52
C LEU A 105 -6.79 -6.61 5.21
N PRO A 106 -6.17 -7.23 6.23
CA PRO A 106 -5.05 -8.19 6.12
C PRO A 106 -5.39 -9.56 5.51
N TYR A 107 -6.60 -9.79 5.00
CA TYR A 107 -7.05 -11.12 4.55
C TYR A 107 -6.46 -11.57 3.20
N LEU A 108 -5.87 -10.68 2.40
CA LEU A 108 -5.36 -11.04 1.07
C LEU A 108 -4.16 -12.00 1.12
N SER A 109 -3.32 -11.89 2.17
CA SER A 109 -2.17 -12.79 2.36
C SER A 109 -2.57 -14.25 2.55
N LEU A 110 -3.74 -14.51 3.15
CA LEU A 110 -4.24 -15.87 3.38
C LEU A 110 -4.68 -16.53 2.06
N TYR A 111 -5.27 -15.77 1.14
CA TYR A 111 -5.75 -16.32 -0.13
C TYR A 111 -4.61 -16.74 -1.07
N CYS A 112 -3.52 -15.97 -1.15
CA CYS A 112 -2.35 -16.36 -1.97
C CYS A 112 -1.64 -17.62 -1.44
N CYS A 113 -1.59 -17.81 -0.12
CA CYS A 113 -1.05 -19.03 0.49
C CYS A 113 -1.94 -20.26 0.24
N LEU A 114 -3.26 -20.11 0.25
CA LEU A 114 -4.19 -21.23 0.01
C LEU A 114 -4.15 -21.71 -1.45
N ILE A 115 -4.00 -20.81 -2.42
CA ILE A 115 -3.90 -21.17 -3.85
C ILE A 115 -2.59 -21.92 -4.14
N THR A 116 -1.48 -21.52 -3.52
CA THR A 116 -0.19 -22.20 -3.70
C THR A 116 -0.18 -23.61 -3.12
N ILE A 117 -0.80 -23.81 -1.95
CA ILE A 117 -0.99 -25.15 -1.37
C ILE A 117 -1.87 -26.01 -2.30
N PHE A 118 -2.99 -25.48 -2.78
CA PHE A 118 -3.88 -26.21 -3.68
C PHE A 118 -3.18 -26.64 -4.97
N VAL A 119 -2.47 -25.74 -5.66
CA VAL A 119 -1.77 -26.08 -6.92
C VAL A 119 -0.63 -27.08 -6.69
N SER A 120 0.14 -26.95 -5.60
CA SER A 120 1.21 -27.92 -5.28
C SER A 120 0.68 -29.34 -5.01
N SER A 121 -0.56 -29.45 -4.54
CA SER A 121 -1.22 -30.74 -4.29
C SER A 121 -1.63 -31.45 -5.58
N PHE A 122 -1.88 -30.72 -6.67
CA PHE A 122 -2.26 -31.27 -7.97
C PHE A 122 -1.07 -31.56 -8.90
N VAL A 123 0.10 -30.96 -8.66
CA VAL A 123 1.33 -31.23 -9.45
C VAL A 123 2.08 -32.47 -8.95
N LEU A 124 1.75 -32.98 -7.76
CA LEU A 124 2.34 -34.17 -7.14
C LEU A 124 1.48 -35.45 -7.26
N LEU A 125 0.41 -35.42 -8.06
CA LEU A 125 -0.45 -36.55 -8.42
C LEU A 125 -0.35 -36.81 -9.93
#